data_AF-A0A8C2JIH2-F1
#
_entry.id   AF-A0A8C2JIH2-F1
#
_cell.length_a   1.000
_cell.length_b   1.000
_cell.length_c   1.000
_cell.angle_alpha   90.00
_cell.angle_beta   90.00
_cell.angle_gamma   90.00
#
_symmetry.space_group_name_H-M   'P 1'
#
loop_
_entity.id
_entity.type
_entity.pdbx_description
1 polymer ?
#
loop_
_entity_poly.entity_id
_entity_poly.type
_entity_poly.pdbx_seq_one_letter_code
_entity_poly.pdbx_strand_id
1 'polypeptide(L)' 'MKKHANLTHAEITSLPNSTRMYEGAGRMFILQSKDEIANQLLEKQKTADEKIKEYTDVYIWGPFFVRR' A
#
# COMPACT_ATOMS: atom_id res chain seq x y z
N MET A 1 -4.15 7.25 8.44
CA MET A 1 -5.08 6.35 7.71
C MET A 1 -4.28 5.29 6.97
N LYS A 2 -4.03 4.12 7.57
CA LYS A 2 -3.30 2.98 6.95
C LYS A 2 -4.13 1.67 7.01
N LYS A 3 -5.46 1.79 6.99
CA LYS A 3 -6.35 0.67 7.36
C LYS A 3 -6.64 -0.25 6.18
N HIS A 4 -6.87 0.28 4.99
CA HIS A 4 -7.35 -0.52 3.86
C HIS A 4 -6.32 -1.54 3.37
N ALA A 5 -5.10 -1.12 3.00
CA ALA A 5 -4.10 -2.05 2.47
C ALA A 5 -3.67 -3.14 3.48
N ASN A 6 -3.67 -2.83 4.78
CA ASN A 6 -3.36 -3.80 5.83
C ASN A 6 -4.48 -4.82 6.02
N LEU A 7 -5.74 -4.36 6.00
CA LEU A 7 -6.90 -5.25 6.09
C LEU A 7 -6.98 -6.18 4.89
N THR A 8 -6.81 -5.66 3.67
CA THR A 8 -6.86 -6.48 2.45
C THR A 8 -5.74 -7.50 2.42
N HIS A 9 -4.52 -7.16 2.88
CA HIS A 9 -3.43 -8.12 2.97
C HIS A 9 -3.73 -9.23 4.01
N ALA A 10 -4.30 -8.88 5.16
CA ALA A 10 -4.70 -9.87 6.17
C ALA A 10 -5.79 -10.81 5.65
N GLU A 11 -6.81 -10.29 4.95
CA GLU A 11 -7.88 -11.06 4.34
C GLU A 11 -7.34 -12.01 3.24
N ILE A 12 -6.47 -11.53 2.36
CA ILE A 12 -5.83 -12.34 1.30
C ILE A 12 -4.95 -13.44 1.90
N THR A 13 -4.21 -13.14 2.96
CA THR A 13 -3.32 -14.12 3.61
C THR A 13 -4.13 -15.26 4.26
N SER A 14 -5.30 -14.93 4.81
CA SER A 14 -6.22 -15.90 5.45
C SER A 14 -6.88 -16.88 4.49
N LEU A 15 -6.91 -16.55 3.19
CA LEU A 15 -7.52 -17.38 2.17
C LEU A 15 -6.61 -18.53 1.72
N PRO A 16 -7.16 -19.72 1.40
CA PRO A 16 -6.37 -20.86 0.95
C PRO A 16 -5.66 -20.58 -0.39
N ASN A 17 -4.46 -21.14 -0.58
CA ASN A 17 -3.60 -20.88 -1.75
C ASN A 17 -4.19 -21.32 -3.10
N SER A 18 -5.26 -22.13 -3.09
CA SER A 18 -6.01 -22.56 -4.29
C SER A 18 -7.03 -21.52 -4.77
N THR A 19 -7.21 -20.42 -4.04
CA THR A 19 -8.20 -19.39 -4.37
C THR A 19 -7.73 -18.61 -5.58
N ARG A 20 -8.55 -18.59 -6.65
CA ARG A 20 -8.30 -17.73 -7.82
C ARG A 20 -8.44 -16.27 -7.39
N MET A 21 -7.34 -15.54 -7.41
CA MET A 21 -7.28 -14.14 -7.04
C MET A 21 -7.24 -13.25 -8.28
N TYR A 22 -7.90 -12.10 -8.20
CA TYR A 22 -7.97 -11.15 -9.31
C TYR A 22 -7.52 -9.77 -8.83
N GLU A 23 -6.52 -9.19 -9.50
CA GLU A 23 -6.13 -7.80 -9.28
C GLU A 23 -7.04 -6.87 -10.11
N GLY A 24 -7.62 -5.87 -9.47
CA GLY A 24 -8.38 -4.82 -10.15
C GLY A 24 -7.46 -3.76 -10.76
N ALA A 25 -7.38 -3.71 -12.08
CA ALA A 25 -6.68 -2.68 -12.83
C ALA A 25 -7.71 -1.78 -13.56
N GLY A 26 -8.08 -0.67 -12.94
CA GLY A 26 -9.13 0.22 -13.45
C GLY A 26 -10.51 -0.44 -13.42
N ARG A 27 -11.03 -0.86 -14.59
CA ARG A 27 -12.31 -1.59 -14.73
C ARG A 27 -12.13 -3.05 -15.13
N MET A 28 -10.88 -3.52 -15.26
CA MET A 28 -10.56 -4.90 -15.61
C MET A 28 -10.07 -5.67 -14.38
N PHE A 29 -10.30 -6.98 -14.40
CA PHE A 29 -9.82 -7.91 -13.39
C PHE A 29 -8.82 -8.88 -14.03
N ILE A 30 -7.59 -8.87 -13.55
CA ILE A 30 -6.49 -9.68 -14.09
C ILE A 30 -6.27 -10.85 -13.13
N LEU A 31 -6.30 -12.07 -13.64
CA LEU A 31 -5.95 -13.25 -12.85
C LEU A 31 -4.46 -13.20 -12.52
N GLN A 32 -4.14 -13.21 -11.23
CA GLN A 32 -2.77 -13.22 -10.73
C GLN A 32 -2.64 -14.19 -9.57
N SER A 33 -1.40 -14.59 -9.28
CA SER A 33 -1.12 -15.44 -8.14
C SER A 33 -1.28 -14.67 -6.82
N LYS A 34 -1.58 -15.40 -5.74
CA LYS A 34 -1.72 -14.83 -4.40
C LYS A 34 -0.46 -14.07 -3.96
N ASP A 35 0.71 -14.60 -4.27
CA ASP A 35 2.00 -14.04 -3.84
C ASP A 35 2.32 -12.74 -4.57
N GLU A 36 1.99 -12.64 -5.86
CA GLU A 36 2.15 -11.40 -6.64
C GLU A 36 1.28 -10.28 -6.08
N ILE A 37 0.00 -10.56 -5.81
CA ILE A 37 -0.94 -9.58 -5.25
C ILE A 37 -0.51 -9.14 -3.85
N ALA A 38 -0.04 -10.08 -3.02
CA ALA A 38 0.47 -9.77 -1.68
C ALA A 38 1.69 -8.86 -1.73
N ASN A 39 2.65 -9.15 -2.61
CA ASN A 39 3.85 -8.33 -2.78
C ASN A 39 3.52 -6.91 -3.28
N GLN A 40 2.62 -6.77 -4.25
CA GLN A 40 2.16 -5.46 -4.71
C GLN A 40 1.47 -4.65 -3.61
N LEU A 41 0.68 -5.30 -2.75
CA LEU A 41 0.04 -4.65 -1.60
C LEU A 41 1.09 -4.15 -0.59
N LEU A 42 2.13 -4.93 -0.34
CA LEU A 42 3.24 -4.54 0.53
C LEU A 42 4.04 -3.37 -0.04
N GLU A 43 4.31 -3.35 -1.34
CA GLU A 43 4.96 -2.22 -2.01
C GLU A 43 4.12 -0.94 -1.93
N LYS A 44 2.81 -1.03 -2.22
CA LYS A 44 1.87 0.09 -2.09
C LYS A 44 1.87 0.66 -0.67
N GLN A 45 2.00 -0.18 0.36
CA GLN A 45 2.15 0.29 1.75
C GLN A 45 3.47 1.01 1.99
N LYS A 46 4.59 0.45 1.55
CA LYS A 46 5.92 1.07 1.74
C LYS A 46 5.99 2.44 1.08
N THR A 47 5.52 2.57 -0.16
CA THR A 47 5.50 3.87 -0.86
C THR A 47 4.59 4.88 -0.16
N ALA A 48 3.43 4.44 0.37
CA ALA A 48 2.56 5.32 1.13
C ALA A 48 3.23 5.79 2.43
N ASP A 49 3.96 4.90 3.10
CA ASP A 49 4.67 5.21 4.35
C ASP A 49 5.84 6.18 4.13
N GLU A 50 6.60 6.00 3.05
CA GLU A 50 7.67 6.91 2.64
C GLU A 50 7.12 8.30 2.32
N LYS A 51 6.03 8.37 1.54
CA LYS A 51 5.35 9.65 1.25
C LYS A 51 4.86 10.32 2.51
N ILE A 52 4.21 9.58 3.42
CA ILE A 52 3.73 10.15 4.69
C ILE A 52 4.91 10.72 5.47
N LYS A 53 6.03 9.99 5.55
CA LYS A 53 7.24 10.45 6.24
C LYS A 53 7.80 11.72 5.61
N GLU A 54 7.93 11.75 4.29
CA GLU A 54 8.39 12.91 3.52
C GLU A 54 7.47 14.13 3.75
N TYR A 55 6.15 13.96 3.63
CA TYR A 55 5.20 15.03 3.92
C TYR A 55 5.34 15.50 5.37
N THR A 56 5.43 14.60 6.36
CA THR A 56 5.62 15.01 7.76
C THR A 56 6.93 15.77 7.98
N ASP A 57 8.03 15.34 7.35
CA ASP A 57 9.32 16.03 7.45
C ASP A 57 9.25 17.43 6.81
N VAL A 58 8.63 17.57 5.64
CA VAL A 58 8.42 18.87 4.98
C VAL A 58 7.56 19.80 5.82
N TYR A 59 6.48 19.31 6.44
CA TYR A 59 5.62 20.14 7.30
C TYR A 59 6.28 20.52 8.64
N ILE A 60 7.18 19.67 9.17
CA ILE A 60 7.92 19.94 10.42
C ILE A 60 9.08 20.92 10.19
N TRP A 61 9.85 20.74 9.11
CA TRP A 61 11.04 21.53 8.81
C TRP A 61 10.79 22.75 7.92
N GLY A 62 9.73 22.75 7.12
CA GLY A 62 9.30 23.88 6.30
C GLY A 62 9.17 25.21 7.07
N PRO A 63 8.48 25.27 8.22
CA PRO A 63 8.43 26.50 9.02
C PRO A 63 9.77 26.85 9.70
N PHE A 64 10.67 25.88 9.88
CA PHE A 64 12.02 26.09 10.46
C PHE A 64 13.00 26.70 9.45
N PHE A 65 12.89 26.33 8.16
CA PHE A 65 13.82 26.80 7.12
C PHE A 65 13.49 28.21 6.61
N VAL A 66 12.22 28.63 6.68
CA VAL A 66 11.77 29.97 6.22
C VAL A 66 12.07 31.09 7.25
N ARG A 67 12.56 30.75 8.46
CA ARG A 67 12.87 31.71 9.53
C ARG A 67 14.36 32.03 9.73
N ARG A 68 15.23 31.69 8.78
CA ARG A 68 16.67 32.05 8.83
C ARG A 68 17.07 33.00 7.73
#